data_AF-A0A4Z0C3Q4-F1
#
_entry.id   AF-A0A4Z0C3Q4-F1
#
_cell.length_a   1.000
_cell.length_b   1.000
_cell.length_c   1.000
_cell.angle_alpha   90.00
_cell.angle_beta   90.00
_cell.angle_gamma   90.00
#
_symmetry.space_group_name_H-M   'P 1'
#
loop_
_entity.id
_entity.type
_entity.pdbx_description
1 polymer ?
#
loop_
_entity_poly.entity_id
_entity_poly.type
_entity_poly.pdbx_seq_one_letter_code
_entity_poly.pdbx_strand_id
1 'polypeptide(L)'
;MERIEGPVHGHYLAAYTVASNEGHYGYAKICVRKPECVWETASAVFKVAAGPFNNEASALTRVIDKAAQELREASEWQVLWDFACP
;
A
#
# COMPACT_ATOMS: atom_id res chain seq x y z
N MET A 1 14.81 1.81 1.50
CA MET A 1 14.30 2.53 0.32
C MET A 1 12.89 3.07 0.57
N GLU A 2 12.51 4.19 -0.05
CA GLU A 2 11.15 4.77 0.03
C GLU A 2 10.68 5.27 -1.34
N ARG A 3 9.36 5.24 -1.57
CA ARG A 3 8.75 5.65 -2.83
C ARG A 3 7.29 6.02 -2.63
N ILE A 4 6.86 7.12 -3.25
CA ILE A 4 5.45 7.49 -3.38
C ILE A 4 5.05 7.26 -4.84
N GLU A 5 4.07 6.40 -5.09
CA GLU A 5 3.53 6.10 -6.42
C GLU A 5 2.04 6.45 -6.51
N GLY A 6 1.58 6.75 -7.71
CA GLY A 6 0.17 6.97 -8.01
C GLY A 6 -0.13 8.24 -8.81
N PRO A 7 -1.42 8.50 -9.09
CA PRO A 7 -2.58 7.80 -8.53
C PRO A 7 -2.81 6.38 -9.13
N VAL A 8 -3.12 5.40 -8.26
CA VAL A 8 -3.55 4.04 -8.58
C VAL A 8 -5.00 3.89 -8.10
N HIS A 9 -5.96 3.70 -9.01
CA HIS A 9 -7.41 3.69 -8.69
C HIS A 9 -7.84 4.88 -7.81
N GLY A 10 -7.35 6.08 -8.13
CA GLY A 10 -7.66 7.31 -7.37
C GLY A 10 -6.94 7.46 -6.02
N HIS A 11 -6.08 6.52 -5.64
CA HIS A 11 -5.32 6.54 -4.38
C HIS A 11 -3.81 6.68 -4.62
N TYR A 12 -3.09 7.19 -3.64
CA TYR A 12 -1.63 7.30 -3.65
C TYR A 12 -1.02 6.21 -2.75
N LEU A 13 0.09 5.64 -3.16
CA LEU A 13 0.80 4.58 -2.44
C LEU A 13 2.10 5.15 -1.89
N ALA A 14 2.19 5.29 -0.57
CA ALA A 14 3.43 5.62 0.13
C ALA A 14 4.09 4.32 0.61
N ALA A 15 5.11 3.86 -0.09
CA ALA A 15 5.80 2.61 0.17
C ALA A 15 7.23 2.83 0.71
N TYR A 16 7.64 2.01 1.66
CA TYR A 16 8.98 2.02 2.23
C TYR A 16 9.41 0.61 2.63
N THR A 17 10.72 0.40 2.76
CA THR A 17 11.30 -0.88 3.17
C THR A 17 12.08 -0.76 4.46
N VAL A 18 12.07 -1.83 5.23
CA VAL A 18 12.78 -1.97 6.51
C VAL A 18 13.59 -3.27 6.47
N ALA A 19 14.87 -3.18 6.78
CA ALA A 19 15.74 -4.35 6.93
C ALA A 19 15.48 -5.02 8.30
N SER A 20 15.50 -6.34 8.32
CA SER A 20 15.33 -7.20 9.49
C SER A 20 16.32 -8.38 9.41
N ASN A 21 16.48 -9.12 10.51
CA ASN A 21 17.38 -10.27 10.60
C ASN A 21 17.03 -11.39 9.61
N GLU A 22 15.77 -11.46 9.18
CA GLU A 22 15.23 -12.48 8.27
C GLU A 22 15.17 -12.01 6.80
N GLY A 23 15.54 -10.75 6.53
CA GLY A 23 15.45 -10.14 5.20
C GLY A 23 14.81 -8.74 5.24
N HIS A 24 14.20 -8.33 4.13
CA HIS A 24 13.59 -7.02 3.97
C HIS A 24 12.08 -7.12 3.96
N TYR A 25 11.43 -6.27 4.75
CA TYR A 25 9.98 -6.09 4.76
C TYR A 25 9.63 -4.82 4.02
N GLY A 26 8.64 -4.90 3.14
CA GLY A 26 8.03 -3.77 2.47
C GLY A 26 6.73 -3.40 3.17
N TYR A 27 6.50 -2.10 3.34
CA TYR A 27 5.28 -1.52 3.87
C TYR A 27 4.76 -0.49 2.88
N ALA A 28 3.46 -0.48 2.64
CA ALA A 28 2.79 0.52 1.83
C ALA A 28 1.58 1.07 2.57
N LYS A 29 1.40 2.38 2.50
CA LYS A 29 0.20 3.07 2.95
C LYS A 29 -0.59 3.52 1.73
N ILE A 30 -1.86 3.16 1.70
CA ILE A 30 -2.80 3.65 0.69
C ILE A 30 -3.37 4.96 1.23
N CYS A 31 -3.23 6.03 0.48
CA CYS A 31 -3.62 7.38 0.85
C CYS A 31 -4.68 7.94 -0.11
N VAL A 32 -5.70 8.62 0.41
CA VAL A 32 -6.74 9.29 -0.40
C VAL A 32 -6.26 10.61 -1.00
N ARG A 33 -5.18 11.17 -0.46
CA ARG A 33 -4.49 12.35 -0.96
C ARG A 33 -3.01 12.05 -1.11
N LYS A 34 -2.35 12.76 -2.02
CA LYS A 34 -0.90 12.62 -2.21
C LYS A 34 -0.20 13.06 -0.91
N PRO A 35 0.50 12.15 -0.21
CA PRO A 35 1.25 12.53 0.97
C PRO A 35 2.50 13.32 0.57
N GLU A 36 2.99 14.19 1.45
CA GLU A 36 4.24 14.91 1.24
C GLU A 36 5.46 14.00 1.47
N CYS A 37 5.33 13.00 2.34
CA CYS A 37 6.35 11.99 2.61
C CYS A 37 5.74 10.63 2.98
N VAL A 38 6.51 9.54 2.91
CA VAL A 38 5.99 8.19 3.23
C VAL A 38 5.62 8.01 4.71
N TRP A 39 6.13 8.88 5.58
CA TRP A 39 5.88 8.86 7.02
C TRP A 39 4.54 9.48 7.39
N GLU A 40 3.97 10.29 6.51
CA GLU A 40 2.66 10.90 6.71
C GLU A 40 1.59 9.81 6.89
N THR A 41 0.69 10.04 7.85
CA THR A 41 -0.40 9.11 8.20
C THR A 41 -1.78 9.76 8.11
N ALA A 42 -1.86 11.09 8.06
CA ALA A 42 -3.12 11.82 8.06
C ALA A 42 -4.02 11.46 6.87
N SER A 43 -3.41 11.12 5.73
CA SER A 43 -4.12 10.79 4.49
C SER A 43 -4.27 9.28 4.27
N ALA A 44 -3.74 8.43 5.17
CA ALA A 44 -3.66 6.98 4.97
C ALA A 44 -4.94 6.27 5.42
N VAL A 45 -5.60 5.56 4.51
CA VAL A 45 -6.81 4.78 4.75
C VAL A 45 -6.53 3.31 5.02
N PHE A 46 -5.47 2.77 4.43
CA PHE A 46 -5.13 1.35 4.56
C PHE A 46 -3.63 1.13 4.57
N LYS A 47 -3.19 0.04 5.18
CA LYS A 47 -1.77 -0.33 5.30
C LYS A 47 -1.57 -1.76 4.82
N VAL A 48 -0.58 -1.94 3.97
CA VAL A 48 -0.20 -3.22 3.39
C VAL A 48 1.24 -3.52 3.78
N ALA A 49 1.50 -4.76 4.15
CA ALA A 49 2.86 -5.25 4.39
C ALA A 49 3.12 -6.49 3.51
N ALA A 50 4.37 -6.62 3.07
CA ALA A 50 4.85 -7.78 2.34
C ALA A 50 6.29 -8.11 2.77
N GLY A 51 6.58 -9.39 2.96
CA GLY A 51 7.90 -9.87 3.31
C GLY A 51 7.85 -11.16 4.13
N PRO A 52 9.02 -11.71 4.49
CA PRO A 52 10.35 -11.18 4.18
C PRO A 52 10.80 -11.41 2.72
N PHE A 53 11.71 -10.57 2.21
CA PHE A 53 12.36 -10.70 0.90
C PHE A 53 13.89 -10.53 0.97
N ASN A 54 14.61 -11.06 -0.03
CA ASN A 54 16.07 -11.09 -0.04
C ASN A 54 16.73 -9.71 -0.21
N ASN A 55 16.05 -8.73 -0.80
CA ASN A 55 16.57 -7.38 -0.99
C ASN A 55 15.47 -6.32 -0.91
N GLU A 56 15.88 -5.08 -0.66
CA GLU A 56 14.96 -3.94 -0.54
C GLU A 56 14.17 -3.65 -1.82
N ALA A 57 14.77 -3.77 -3.00
CA ALA A 57 14.07 -3.49 -4.27
C ALA A 57 12.89 -4.46 -4.50
N SER A 58 13.09 -5.73 -4.14
CA SER A 58 12.05 -6.75 -4.21
C SER A 58 10.96 -6.48 -3.18
N ALA A 59 11.33 -6.13 -1.94
CA ALA A 59 10.36 -5.79 -0.91
C ALA A 59 9.49 -4.59 -1.29
N LEU A 60 10.10 -3.55 -1.88
CA LEU A 60 9.39 -2.36 -2.34
C LEU A 60 8.44 -2.69 -3.51
N THR A 61 8.94 -3.37 -4.53
CA THR A 61 8.13 -3.75 -5.70
C THR A 61 6.96 -4.62 -5.29
N ARG A 62 7.20 -5.63 -4.45
CA ARG A 62 6.17 -6.58 -4.01
C ARG A 62 5.10 -5.95 -3.13
N VAL A 63 5.45 -5.00 -2.26
CA VAL A 63 4.45 -4.31 -1.44
C VAL A 63 3.61 -3.33 -2.27
N ILE A 64 4.19 -2.71 -3.30
CA ILE A 64 3.45 -1.85 -4.24
C ILE A 64 2.47 -2.68 -5.07
N ASP A 65 2.93 -3.79 -5.66
CA ASP A 65 2.08 -4.73 -6.41
C ASP A 65 0.93 -5.24 -5.54
N LYS A 66 1.24 -5.67 -4.30
CA LYS A 66 0.23 -6.13 -3.35
C LYS A 66 -0.77 -5.02 -3.03
N ALA A 67 -0.31 -3.80 -2.74
CA ALA A 67 -1.22 -2.69 -2.45
C ALA A 67 -2.10 -2.30 -3.64
N ALA A 68 -1.57 -2.37 -4.87
CA ALA A 68 -2.35 -2.14 -6.08
C ALA A 68 -3.39 -3.25 -6.33
N GLN A 69 -3.05 -4.51 -6.01
CA GLN A 69 -3.96 -5.63 -6.08
C GLN A 69 -5.09 -5.49 -5.04
N GLU A 70 -4.75 -5.20 -3.78
CA GLU A 70 -5.73 -4.98 -2.71
C GLU A 70 -6.67 -3.80 -3.05
N LEU A 71 -6.16 -2.73 -3.68
CA LEU A 71 -6.99 -1.64 -4.20
C LEU A 71 -7.96 -2.11 -5.29
N ARG A 72 -7.51 -2.96 -6.21
CA ARG A 72 -8.35 -3.51 -7.26
C ARG A 72 -9.46 -4.36 -6.65
N GLU A 73 -9.10 -5.29 -5.78
CA GLU A 73 -10.06 -6.16 -5.09
C GLU A 73 -11.03 -5.35 -4.22
N ALA A 74 -10.54 -4.37 -3.44
CA ALA A 74 -11.39 -3.50 -2.64
C ALA A 74 -12.33 -2.64 -3.49
N SER A 75 -11.87 -2.17 -4.65
CA SER A 75 -12.73 -1.47 -5.62
C SER A 75 -13.82 -2.39 -6.19
N GLU A 76 -13.55 -3.68 -6.31
CA GLU A 76 -14.53 -4.69 -6.75
C GLU A 76 -15.54 -5.01 -5.62
N TRP A 77 -15.10 -5.03 -4.35
CA TRP A 77 -15.97 -5.22 -3.17
C TRP A 77 -16.72 -3.96 -2.71
N GLN A 78 -16.29 -2.75 -3.09
CA GLN A 78 -17.02 -1.51 -2.83
C GLN A 78 -18.43 -1.51 -3.47
N VAL A 79 -18.67 -2.33 -4.49
CA VAL A 79 -19.98 -2.51 -5.13
C VAL A 79 -20.99 -3.25 -4.23
N LEU A 80 -20.55 -3.87 -3.12
CA LEU A 80 -21.42 -4.67 -2.25
C LEU A 80 -21.85 -3.99 -0.94
N TRP A 81 -21.43 -2.75 -0.69
CA TRP A 81 -21.88 -1.97 0.49
C TRP A 81 -23.12 -1.10 0.22
N ASP A 82 -23.62 -1.02 -1.02
CA ASP A 82 -24.82 -0.25 -1.37
C ASP A 82 -26.15 -1.02 -1.14
N PHE A 83 -26.12 -2.27 -0.65
CA PHE A 83 -27.33 -3.11 -0.51
C PHE A 83 -27.50 -3.82 0.84
N ALA A 84 -27.17 -3.17 1.96
CA ALA A 84 -27.56 -3.70 3.26
C ALA A 84 -28.02 -2.60 4.22
N CYS A 85 -29.22 -2.07 3.96
CA CYS A 85 -30.01 -1.39 4.98
C CYS A 85 -31.38 -2.09 5.08
N PRO A 86 -31.59 -2.95 6.09
CA PRO A 86 -32.91 -3.19 6.66
C PRO A 86 -33.27 -2.13 7.71
#